data_AF-A0A9W9AWQ2-F1
#
_entry.id   AF-A0A9W9AWQ2-F1
#
_cell.length_a   1.000
_cell.length_b   1.000
_cell.length_c   1.000
_cell.angle_alpha   90.00
_cell.angle_beta   90.00
_cell.angle_gamma   90.00
#
_symmetry.space_group_name_H-M   'P 1'
#
loop_
_entity.id
_entity.type
_entity.pdbx_description
1 polymer ?
#
loop_
_entity_poly.entity_id
_entity_poly.type
_entity_poly.pdbx_seq_one_letter_code
_entity_poly.pdbx_strand_id
1 'polypeptide(L)'
;MAFSIEPFSKTLELPLFSGQQPQEVAAVLVPLPKNTTATVFGQRIALWPQRFSTYLLDSNELVVNPQAIWDAPTESSSFSITGIVPSGFAPDTRVLSVGPFTSERYIAVVCSHKRVGQSDYTSSAPQHSFKSFDIKGQNAMSFTMVNAEDGGDSDFHDTVVGVAVTYTTKRRN
;
A
#
# COMPACT_ATOMS: atom_id res chain seq x y z
N MET A 1 17.16 -8.88 9.81
CA MET A 1 16.10 -8.52 10.78
C MET A 1 15.08 -9.66 10.81
N ALA A 2 14.33 -9.82 11.90
CA ALA A 2 13.24 -10.79 11.95
C ALA A 2 12.03 -10.25 11.17
N PHE A 3 11.30 -11.10 10.45
CA PHE A 3 10.09 -10.72 9.72
C PHE A 3 9.00 -10.28 10.71
N SER A 4 8.42 -9.09 10.51
CA SER A 4 7.30 -8.61 11.30
C SER A 4 6.00 -9.29 10.88
N ILE A 5 5.14 -9.60 11.84
CA ILE A 5 3.81 -10.15 11.61
C ILE A 5 2.71 -9.07 11.66
N GLU A 6 3.06 -7.86 12.08
CA GLU A 6 2.18 -6.70 12.11
C GLU A 6 2.71 -5.58 11.20
N PRO A 7 1.82 -4.72 10.66
CA PRO A 7 2.24 -3.56 9.88
C PRO A 7 3.03 -2.56 10.72
N PHE A 8 3.90 -1.80 10.07
CA PHE A 8 4.68 -0.75 10.72
C PHE A 8 5.03 0.38 9.74
N SER A 9 5.25 1.58 10.28
CA SER A 9 5.71 2.73 9.49
C SER A 9 7.23 2.75 9.41
N LYS A 10 7.77 3.10 8.24
CA LYS A 10 9.22 3.24 8.02
C LYS A 10 9.52 4.24 6.91
N THR A 11 10.63 4.97 7.04
CA THR A 11 11.21 5.74 5.93
C THR A 11 12.00 4.79 5.02
N LEU A 12 11.67 4.80 3.73
CA LEU A 12 12.31 3.97 2.72
C LEU A 12 12.92 4.85 1.63
N GLU A 13 14.08 4.46 1.12
CA GLU A 13 14.59 4.96 -0.16
C GLU A 13 13.95 4.14 -1.28
N LEU A 14 13.00 4.72 -1.99
CA LEU A 14 12.26 4.02 -3.04
C LEU A 14 12.59 4.57 -4.42
N PRO A 15 12.78 3.70 -5.43
CA PRO A 15 12.86 4.16 -6.81
C PRO A 15 11.52 4.80 -7.20
N LEU A 16 11.58 5.97 -7.83
CA LEU A 16 10.40 6.58 -8.42
C LEU A 16 9.99 5.78 -9.67
N PHE A 17 8.68 5.63 -9.89
CA PHE A 17 8.15 4.92 -11.06
C PHE A 17 8.59 5.53 -12.41
N SER A 18 9.12 6.75 -12.40
CA SER A 18 9.63 7.52 -13.55
C SER A 18 11.12 7.26 -13.88
N GLY A 19 11.83 6.41 -13.13
CA GLY A 19 13.27 6.18 -13.35
C GLY A 19 14.19 7.30 -12.83
N GLN A 20 13.67 8.24 -12.05
CA GLN A 20 14.44 9.23 -11.29
C GLN A 20 15.19 8.57 -10.12
N GLN A 21 16.15 9.30 -9.53
CA GLN A 21 16.88 8.86 -8.34
C GLN A 21 15.90 8.50 -7.21
N PRO A 22 16.21 7.45 -6.42
CA PRO A 22 15.40 7.09 -5.27
C PRO A 22 15.14 8.28 -4.34
N GLN A 23 13.94 8.35 -3.78
CA GLN A 23 13.56 9.38 -2.82
C GLN A 23 13.24 8.73 -1.47
N GLU A 24 13.68 9.37 -0.39
CA GLU A 24 13.22 9.03 0.95
C GLU A 24 11.73 9.37 1.10
N VAL A 25 10.93 8.36 1.42
CA VAL A 25 9.48 8.50 1.59
C VAL A 25 9.01 7.75 2.81
N ALA A 26 7.99 8.30 3.49
CA ALA A 26 7.31 7.61 4.57
C ALA A 26 6.37 6.55 3.99
N ALA A 27 6.52 5.31 4.44
CA ALA A 27 5.72 4.18 3.99
C ALA A 27 5.12 3.42 5.18
N VAL A 28 3.98 2.78 4.95
CA VAL A 28 3.50 1.70 5.83
C VAL A 28 3.80 0.38 5.15
N LEU A 29 4.58 -0.47 5.82
CA LEU A 29 4.90 -1.81 5.35
C LEU A 29 3.88 -2.78 5.94
N VAL A 30 3.12 -3.44 5.08
CA VAL A 30 2.17 -4.48 5.45
C VAL A 30 2.82 -5.85 5.20
N PRO A 31 2.92 -6.71 6.21
CA PRO A 31 3.53 -8.02 6.04
C PRO A 31 2.68 -8.94 5.18
N LEU A 32 3.36 -9.62 4.26
CA LEU A 32 2.82 -10.69 3.41
C LEU A 32 3.55 -11.99 3.75
N PRO A 33 3.06 -12.75 4.75
CA PRO A 33 3.59 -14.08 5.04
C PRO A 33 3.53 -15.00 3.82
N LYS A 34 4.34 -16.07 3.84
CA LYS A 34 4.32 -17.09 2.77
C LYS A 34 2.90 -17.62 2.55
N ASN A 35 2.54 -17.85 1.29
CA ASN A 35 1.23 -18.37 0.89
C ASN A 35 0.05 -17.47 1.34
N THR A 36 0.23 -16.16 1.30
CA THR A 36 -0.85 -15.18 1.48
C THR A 36 -1.06 -14.39 0.21
N THR A 37 -2.28 -13.93 -0.01
CA THR A 37 -2.63 -13.01 -1.10
C THR A 37 -3.10 -11.70 -0.50
N ALA A 38 -2.53 -10.59 -0.96
CA ALA A 38 -2.97 -9.26 -0.57
C ALA A 38 -3.92 -8.68 -1.62
N THR A 39 -4.96 -8.00 -1.17
CA THR A 39 -5.86 -7.18 -1.98
C THR A 39 -5.73 -5.73 -1.54
N VAL A 40 -5.40 -4.84 -2.47
CA VAL A 40 -5.21 -3.40 -2.22
C VAL A 40 -6.26 -2.59 -2.95
N PHE A 41 -6.84 -1.62 -2.25
CA PHE A 41 -7.81 -0.65 -2.76
C PHE A 41 -7.71 0.65 -1.95
N GLY A 42 -8.27 1.75 -2.44
CA GLY A 42 -8.27 3.00 -1.67
C GLY A 42 -9.33 3.99 -2.10
N GLN A 43 -9.52 5.00 -1.25
CA GLN A 43 -10.46 6.10 -1.43
C GLN A 43 -9.80 7.43 -1.05
N ARG A 44 -10.08 8.46 -1.85
CA ARG A 44 -9.71 9.85 -1.59
C ARG A 44 -10.90 10.59 -1.01
N ILE A 45 -10.64 11.39 0.03
CA ILE A 45 -11.60 12.26 0.70
C ILE A 45 -10.90 13.58 1.03
N ALA A 46 -10.31 14.20 -0.01
CA ALA A 46 -9.41 15.34 0.14
C ALA A 46 -9.65 16.41 -0.93
N LEU A 47 -9.42 17.67 -0.59
CA LEU A 47 -9.49 18.78 -1.53
C LEU A 47 -8.38 18.72 -2.58
N TRP A 48 -7.16 18.34 -2.19
CA TRP A 48 -6.03 18.27 -3.12
C TRP A 48 -5.90 16.90 -3.79
N PRO A 49 -5.44 16.84 -5.05
CA PRO A 49 -5.13 15.59 -5.72
C PRO A 49 -4.25 14.67 -4.86
N GLN A 50 -4.75 13.46 -4.61
CA GLN A 50 -4.04 12.43 -3.87
C GLN A 50 -3.56 11.33 -4.80
N ARG A 51 -2.46 10.68 -4.40
CA ARG A 51 -1.85 9.51 -5.03
C ARG A 51 -1.42 8.54 -3.94
N PHE A 52 -1.55 7.25 -4.20
CA PHE A 52 -0.74 6.29 -3.47
C PHE A 52 -0.02 5.33 -4.41
N SER A 53 1.11 4.84 -3.94
CA SER A 53 1.96 3.92 -4.67
C SER A 53 2.22 2.69 -3.83
N THR A 54 2.31 1.55 -4.49
CA THR A 54 2.61 0.27 -3.85
C THR A 54 3.92 -0.31 -4.36
N TYR A 55 4.71 -0.86 -3.45
CA TYR A 55 5.98 -1.51 -3.74
C TYR A 55 6.05 -2.87 -3.07
N LEU A 56 6.60 -3.87 -3.76
CA LEU A 56 6.88 -5.17 -3.19
C LEU A 56 8.32 -5.20 -2.68
N LEU A 57 8.47 -5.53 -1.41
CA LEU A 57 9.77 -5.64 -0.73
C LEU A 57 10.00 -7.09 -0.30
N ASP A 58 11.26 -7.49 -0.22
CA ASP A 58 11.66 -8.77 0.35
C ASP A 58 11.61 -8.75 1.89
N SER A 59 11.91 -9.88 2.54
CA SER A 59 11.91 -9.98 4.01
C SER A 59 13.00 -9.15 4.70
N ASN A 60 13.97 -8.63 3.94
CA ASN A 60 15.00 -7.70 4.42
C ASN A 60 14.65 -6.24 4.09
N GLU A 61 13.42 -5.99 3.64
CA GLU A 61 12.89 -4.67 3.31
C GLU A 61 13.59 -4.04 2.09
N LEU A 62 14.21 -4.85 1.24
CA LEU A 62 14.76 -4.40 -0.03
C LEU A 62 13.68 -4.41 -1.11
N VAL A 63 13.61 -3.34 -1.90
CA VAL A 63 12.65 -3.23 -3.00
C VAL A 63 12.92 -4.32 -4.02
N VAL A 64 11.94 -5.19 -4.22
CA VAL A 64 11.95 -6.20 -5.28
C VAL A 64 11.45 -5.55 -6.56
N ASN A 65 10.26 -4.95 -6.52
CA ASN A 65 9.64 -4.27 -7.66
C ASN A 65 8.65 -3.18 -7.20
N PRO A 66 8.58 -2.01 -7.88
CA PRO A 66 7.36 -1.20 -7.87
C PRO A 66 6.17 -2.05 -8.32
N GLN A 67 4.97 -1.79 -7.81
CA GLN A 67 3.78 -2.57 -8.15
C GLN A 67 2.78 -1.74 -8.94
N ALA A 68 2.24 -0.69 -8.33
CA ALA A 68 1.22 0.13 -8.96
C ALA A 68 1.22 1.57 -8.47
N ILE A 69 0.83 2.47 -9.37
CA ILE A 69 0.49 3.87 -9.08
C ILE A 69 -1.03 3.98 -9.11
N TRP A 70 -1.57 4.66 -8.10
CA TRP A 70 -2.98 4.88 -7.92
C TRP A 70 -3.27 6.37 -7.85
N ASP A 71 -4.12 6.85 -8.74
CA ASP A 71 -4.58 8.23 -8.75
C ASP A 71 -6.08 8.30 -8.50
N ALA A 72 -6.52 9.26 -7.71
CA ALA A 72 -7.94 9.53 -7.54
C ALA A 72 -8.44 10.45 -8.66
N PRO A 73 -9.45 10.03 -9.46
CA PRO A 73 -9.91 10.82 -10.60
C PRO A 73 -10.62 12.12 -10.19
N THR A 74 -11.18 12.19 -8.98
CA THR A 74 -11.93 13.35 -8.45
C THR A 74 -11.77 13.48 -6.92
N GLU A 75 -12.24 14.58 -6.32
CA GLU A 75 -12.09 14.94 -4.89
C GLU A 75 -12.67 13.92 -3.90
N SER A 76 -13.73 13.20 -4.27
CA SER A 76 -14.34 12.17 -3.43
C SER A 76 -14.59 10.92 -4.26
N SER A 77 -13.57 10.09 -4.41
CA SER A 77 -13.63 8.92 -5.28
C SER A 77 -12.72 7.79 -4.84
N SER A 78 -13.07 6.58 -5.28
CA SER A 78 -12.13 5.46 -5.25
C SER A 78 -10.92 5.79 -6.12
N PHE A 79 -9.74 5.42 -5.66
CA PHE A 79 -8.55 5.48 -6.49
C PHE A 79 -8.65 4.51 -7.66
N SER A 80 -8.00 4.86 -8.77
CA SER A 80 -7.85 4.01 -9.94
C SER A 80 -6.36 3.79 -10.21
N ILE A 81 -6.00 2.57 -10.59
CA ILE A 81 -4.66 2.20 -11.00
C ILE A 81 -4.38 2.86 -12.35
N THR A 82 -3.40 3.76 -12.37
CA THR A 82 -2.97 4.49 -13.57
C THR A 82 -1.65 3.97 -14.14
N GLY A 83 -0.94 3.13 -13.40
CA GLY A 83 0.26 2.44 -13.87
C GLY A 83 0.55 1.18 -13.06
N ILE A 84 1.04 0.13 -13.72
CA ILE A 84 1.47 -1.14 -13.10
C ILE A 84 2.85 -1.53 -13.61
N VAL A 85 3.66 -2.08 -12.71
CA VAL A 85 4.99 -2.61 -13.02
C VAL A 85 5.16 -4.00 -12.37
N PRO A 86 5.65 -5.02 -13.11
CA PRO A 86 5.82 -5.04 -14.57
C PRO A 86 4.48 -5.03 -15.32
N SER A 87 4.49 -4.63 -16.59
CA SER A 87 3.28 -4.58 -17.42
C SER A 87 2.70 -5.98 -17.69
N GLY A 88 1.41 -6.04 -18.03
CA GLY A 88 0.71 -7.31 -18.34
C GLY A 88 -0.28 -7.79 -17.27
N PHE A 89 -0.44 -7.01 -16.20
CA PHE A 89 -1.43 -7.23 -15.16
C PHE A 89 -2.42 -6.06 -15.19
N ALA A 90 -3.70 -6.30 -15.50
CA ALA A 90 -4.87 -5.58 -14.96
C ALA A 90 -6.16 -5.97 -15.72
N PRO A 91 -7.05 -6.77 -15.11
CA PRO A 91 -8.46 -6.81 -15.52
C PRO A 91 -9.34 -5.81 -14.74
N ASP A 92 -8.92 -5.32 -13.57
CA ASP A 92 -9.63 -4.35 -12.72
C ASP A 92 -8.73 -3.14 -12.43
N THR A 93 -9.28 -1.93 -12.53
CA THR A 93 -8.57 -0.67 -12.30
C THR A 93 -8.69 -0.17 -10.86
N ARG A 94 -9.49 -0.81 -9.99
CA ARG A 94 -9.75 -0.35 -8.62
C ARG A 94 -9.19 -1.28 -7.56
N VAL A 95 -8.71 -2.46 -7.95
CA VAL A 95 -8.21 -3.47 -7.04
C VAL A 95 -6.93 -4.09 -7.61
N LEU A 96 -5.89 -4.18 -6.78
CA LEU A 96 -4.69 -4.96 -7.09
C LEU A 96 -4.61 -6.17 -6.16
N SER A 97 -4.53 -7.36 -6.76
CA SER A 97 -4.20 -8.59 -6.03
C SER A 97 -2.72 -8.93 -6.23
N VAL A 98 -1.99 -9.16 -5.14
CA VAL A 98 -0.57 -9.56 -5.15
C VAL A 98 -0.35 -10.87 -4.42
N GLY A 99 0.60 -11.67 -4.92
CA GLY A 99 0.87 -13.03 -4.44
C GLY A 99 -0.09 -14.07 -5.03
N PRO A 100 -0.13 -15.30 -4.49
CA PRO A 100 0.66 -15.77 -3.35
C PRO A 100 2.15 -15.91 -3.64
N PHE A 101 2.99 -15.63 -2.64
CA PHE A 101 4.45 -15.79 -2.73
C PHE A 101 4.94 -16.99 -1.93
N THR A 102 6.00 -17.63 -2.39
CA THR A 102 6.67 -18.76 -1.70
C THR A 102 7.59 -18.32 -0.57
N SER A 103 7.87 -17.01 -0.47
CA SER A 103 8.72 -16.41 0.55
C SER A 103 8.04 -15.18 1.15
N GLU A 104 8.48 -14.79 2.34
CA GLU A 104 7.93 -13.65 3.06
C GLU A 104 8.25 -12.36 2.31
N ARG A 105 7.28 -11.46 2.24
CA ARG A 105 7.37 -10.17 1.56
C ARG A 105 6.72 -9.10 2.41
N TYR A 106 6.98 -7.85 2.06
CA TYR A 106 6.14 -6.73 2.48
C TYR A 106 5.55 -6.07 1.24
N ILE A 107 4.35 -5.51 1.40
CA ILE A 107 3.86 -4.47 0.50
C ILE A 107 3.98 -3.13 1.22
N ALA A 108 4.76 -2.22 0.65
CA ALA A 108 4.88 -0.86 1.15
C ALA A 108 3.82 0.02 0.46
N VAL A 109 3.07 0.77 1.26
CA VAL A 109 2.09 1.77 0.82
C VAL A 109 2.67 3.16 1.08
N VAL A 110 2.79 3.96 0.04
CA VAL A 110 3.31 5.33 0.08
C VAL A 110 2.22 6.27 -0.38
N CYS A 111 1.83 7.22 0.47
CA CYS A 111 0.81 8.21 0.14
C CYS A 111 1.46 9.55 -0.20
N SER A 112 0.91 10.25 -1.19
CA SER A 112 1.39 11.55 -1.60
C SER A 112 0.24 12.42 -2.12
N HIS A 113 0.46 13.73 -2.08
CA HIS A 113 -0.52 14.72 -2.51
C HIS A 113 0.14 15.76 -3.40
N LYS A 114 -0.65 16.52 -4.14
CA LYS A 114 -0.18 17.65 -4.95
C LYS A 114 -1.03 18.88 -4.69
N ARG A 115 -0.46 19.88 -4.00
CA ARG A 115 -1.16 21.13 -3.68
C ARG A 115 -1.34 22.01 -4.91
N VAL A 116 -2.26 22.97 -4.81
CA VAL A 116 -2.47 23.96 -5.88
C VAL A 116 -1.16 24.70 -6.18
N GLY A 117 -0.78 24.75 -7.45
CA GLY A 117 0.45 25.42 -7.90
C GLY A 117 1.72 24.57 -7.83
N GLN A 118 1.68 23.35 -7.29
CA GLN A 118 2.81 22.41 -7.33
C GLN A 118 2.80 21.60 -8.62
N SER A 119 3.99 21.37 -9.19
CA SER A 119 4.20 20.47 -10.34
C SER A 119 4.15 19.00 -9.92
N ASP A 120 4.71 18.71 -8.75
CA ASP A 120 5.05 17.36 -8.31
C ASP A 120 4.27 16.94 -7.07
N TYR A 121 4.15 15.62 -6.89
CA TYR A 121 3.56 15.04 -5.68
C TYR A 121 4.58 15.05 -4.55
N THR A 122 4.14 15.46 -3.36
CA THR A 122 4.92 15.44 -2.12
C THR A 122 4.41 14.36 -1.17
N SER A 123 5.30 13.75 -0.38
CA SER A 123 4.92 12.70 0.57
C SER A 123 3.88 13.23 1.58
N SER A 124 2.82 12.46 1.78
CA SER A 124 1.87 12.66 2.87
C SER A 124 2.38 11.92 4.11
N ALA A 125 1.92 12.31 5.31
CA ALA A 125 2.27 11.63 6.54
C ALA A 125 1.31 10.45 6.79
N PRO A 126 1.76 9.17 6.74
CA PRO A 126 0.86 8.05 6.90
C PRO A 126 0.73 7.61 8.36
N GLN A 127 -0.47 7.17 8.71
CA GLN A 127 -0.79 6.37 9.89
C GLN A 127 -1.42 5.05 9.46
N HIS A 128 -1.49 4.09 10.37
CA HIS A 128 -2.19 2.84 10.09
C HIS A 128 -2.87 2.26 11.31
N SER A 129 -3.88 1.45 11.05
CA SER A 129 -4.53 0.57 12.02
C SER A 129 -4.60 -0.84 11.46
N PHE A 130 -4.55 -1.82 12.33
CA PHE A 130 -4.44 -3.23 11.97
C PHE A 130 -5.47 -4.07 12.73
N LYS A 131 -6.05 -5.06 12.05
CA LYS A 131 -6.93 -6.05 12.67
C LYS A 131 -6.75 -7.42 12.04
N SER A 132 -6.68 -8.45 12.87
CA SER A 132 -6.72 -9.85 12.44
C SER A 132 -8.10 -10.45 12.64
N PHE A 133 -8.45 -11.37 11.75
CA PHE A 133 -9.72 -12.09 11.73
C PHE A 133 -9.44 -13.60 11.72
N ASP A 134 -9.80 -14.25 12.82
CA ASP A 134 -9.60 -15.67 13.00
C ASP A 134 -10.86 -16.48 12.69
N ILE A 135 -10.69 -17.62 12.05
CA ILE A 135 -11.74 -18.64 11.88
C ILE A 135 -11.27 -19.90 12.59
N LYS A 136 -12.02 -20.31 13.62
CA LYS A 136 -11.69 -21.50 14.45
C LYS A 136 -10.28 -21.46 15.05
N GLY A 137 -9.83 -20.27 15.50
CA GLY A 137 -8.52 -20.07 16.12
C GLY A 137 -7.34 -20.06 15.15
N GLN A 138 -7.59 -19.98 13.84
CA GLN A 138 -6.57 -19.81 12.82
C GLN A 138 -6.79 -18.47 12.12
N ASN A 139 -5.72 -17.69 11.95
CA ASN A 139 -5.77 -16.43 11.21
C ASN A 139 -6.17 -16.71 9.75
N ALA A 140 -7.33 -16.20 9.36
CA ALA A 140 -7.89 -16.36 8.02
C ALA A 140 -7.60 -15.13 7.16
N MET A 141 -7.61 -13.95 7.78
CA MET A 141 -7.37 -12.68 7.12
C MET A 141 -6.82 -11.67 8.13
N SER A 142 -5.92 -10.81 7.68
CA SER A 142 -5.64 -9.55 8.35
C SER A 142 -5.99 -8.36 7.45
N PHE A 143 -6.36 -7.25 8.07
CA PHE A 143 -6.68 -6.02 7.38
C PHE A 143 -5.86 -4.89 7.98
N THR A 144 -5.18 -4.16 7.11
CA THR A 144 -4.49 -2.92 7.45
C THR A 144 -5.18 -1.77 6.74
N MET A 145 -5.63 -0.79 7.51
CA MET A 145 -6.07 0.50 6.97
C MET A 145 -4.93 1.48 7.14
N VAL A 146 -4.43 2.01 6.03
CA VAL A 146 -3.46 3.11 5.99
C VAL A 146 -4.24 4.38 5.71
N ASN A 147 -4.07 5.41 6.53
CA ASN A 147 -4.60 6.73 6.24
C ASN A 147 -3.48 7.75 6.19
N ALA A 148 -3.64 8.83 5.42
CA ALA A 148 -2.60 9.84 5.30
C ALA A 148 -3.17 11.25 5.30
N GLU A 149 -2.36 12.17 5.83
CA GLU A 149 -2.62 13.60 5.93
C GLU A 149 -1.77 14.37 4.91
N ASP A 150 -2.40 15.28 4.17
CA ASP A 150 -1.77 16.15 3.18
C ASP A 150 -1.30 17.51 3.75
N GLY A 151 -1.59 17.77 5.01
CA GLY A 151 -1.19 18.94 5.78
C GLY A 151 -2.05 20.17 5.51
N GLY A 152 -3.26 19.96 4.97
CA GLY A 152 -4.36 20.91 4.99
C GLY A 152 -4.98 21.01 6.39
N ASP A 153 -5.04 19.89 7.11
CA ASP A 153 -5.44 19.83 8.51
C ASP A 153 -4.69 18.73 9.30
N SER A 154 -5.37 17.92 10.09
CA SER A 154 -4.79 16.87 10.95
C SER A 154 -5.77 15.73 11.23
N ASP A 155 -6.77 15.53 10.37
CA ASP A 155 -7.79 14.49 10.54
C ASP A 155 -7.34 13.12 10.00
N PHE A 156 -6.26 13.09 9.20
CA PHE A 156 -5.70 11.89 8.56
C PHE A 156 -6.73 11.14 7.71
N HIS A 157 -7.61 11.86 7.01
CA HIS A 157 -8.69 11.28 6.21
C HIS A 157 -8.56 11.56 4.70
N ASP A 158 -7.56 12.33 4.28
CA ASP A 158 -7.37 12.70 2.87
C ASP A 158 -7.25 11.50 1.93
N THR A 159 -6.46 10.52 2.37
CA THR A 159 -6.24 9.25 1.67
C THR A 159 -6.49 8.10 2.63
N VAL A 160 -7.33 7.15 2.21
CA VAL A 160 -7.58 5.89 2.92
C VAL A 160 -7.26 4.72 2.00
N VAL A 161 -6.36 3.84 2.41
CA VAL A 161 -5.94 2.64 1.67
C VAL A 161 -6.20 1.40 2.51
N GLY A 162 -6.95 0.45 1.96
CA GLY A 162 -7.15 -0.86 2.54
C GLY A 162 -6.20 -1.89 1.95
N VAL A 163 -5.52 -2.64 2.82
CA VAL A 163 -4.72 -3.81 2.46
C VAL A 163 -5.26 -5.02 3.22
N ALA A 164 -5.98 -5.89 2.52
CA ALA A 164 -6.51 -7.14 3.07
C ALA A 164 -5.57 -8.30 2.70
N VAL A 165 -4.98 -8.95 3.68
CA VAL A 165 -4.09 -10.11 3.50
C VAL A 165 -4.85 -11.37 3.87
N THR A 166 -5.05 -12.27 2.92
CA THR A 166 -5.77 -13.54 3.12
C THR A 166 -4.81 -14.72 3.14
N TYR A 167 -5.03 -15.64 4.08
CA TYR A 167 -4.22 -16.85 4.21
C TYR A 167 -4.79 -17.95 3.30
N THR A 168 -3.99 -18.44 2.37
CA THR A 168 -4.45 -19.39 1.33
C THR A 168 -4.36 -20.85 1.78
N THR A 169 -3.78 -21.11 2.96
CA THR A 169 -3.58 -22.46 3.49
C THR A 169 -4.53 -22.74 4.65
N LYS A 170 -5.28 -23.84 4.55
CA LYS A 170 -5.97 -24.43 5.71
C LYS A 170 -4.91 -25.21 6.49
N ARG A 171 -4.70 -24.95 7.79
CA ARG A 171 -3.92 -25.90 8.59
C ARG A 171 -4.74 -27.18 8.67
N ARG A 172 -4.20 -28.27 8.15
CA ARG A 172 -4.76 -29.61 8.37
C ARG A 172 -4.48 -29.95 9.83
N ASN A 173 -5.53 -30.21 10.60
CA ASN A 173 -5.41 -30.85 11.91
C ASN A 173 -4.92 -32.29 11.74
#